data_AF-A0A5K7Y7T2-F1
#
_entry.id   AF-A0A5K7Y7T2-F1
#
_cell.length_a   1.000
_cell.length_b   1.000
_cell.length_c   1.000
_cell.angle_alpha   90.00
_cell.angle_beta   90.00
_cell.angle_gamma   90.00
#
_symmetry.space_group_name_H-M   'P 1'
#
loop_
_entity.id
_entity.type
_entity.pdbx_description
1 polymer ?
#
loop_
_entity_poly.entity_id
_entity_poly.type
_entity_poly.pdbx_seq_one_letter_code
_entity_poly.pdbx_strand_id
1 'polypeptide(L)'
;MRRSVFEEVNGLNEEHLAVAYNDVDLCLKVREAGYRNLWTPYAELYHHESISRGADDTPKKRARWLSECEYMRTTWAEQLDNDPAYNPNLTLVHEDFSLR
;
A
#
# COMPACT_ATOMS: atom_id res chain seq x y z
N MET A 1 1.10 14.10 8.17
CA MET A 1 2.51 13.68 8.40
C MET A 1 3.40 14.92 8.48
N ARG A 2 4.45 14.92 9.33
CA ARG A 2 5.45 16.00 9.35
C ARG A 2 6.39 15.84 8.15
N ARG A 3 6.80 16.96 7.53
CA ARG A 3 7.74 16.94 6.39
C ARG A 3 9.03 16.17 6.70
N SER A 4 9.60 16.37 7.89
CA SER A 4 10.84 15.70 8.30
C SER A 4 10.75 14.18 8.25
N VAL A 5 9.61 13.60 8.62
CA VAL A 5 9.38 12.14 8.56
C VAL A 5 9.27 11.66 7.11
N PHE A 6 8.64 12.45 6.24
CA PHE A 6 8.57 12.12 4.81
C PHE A 6 9.94 12.13 4.15
N GLU A 7 10.77 13.12 4.47
CA GLU A 7 12.15 13.22 3.98
C GLU A 7 13.04 12.11 4.56
N GLU A 8 12.88 11.76 5.84
CA GLU A 8 13.60 10.66 6.51
C GLU A 8 13.44 9.31 5.80
N VAL A 9 12.23 9.01 5.31
CA VAL A 9 11.92 7.75 4.60
C VAL A 9 12.07 7.84 3.08
N ASN A 10 12.72 8.90 2.58
CA ASN A 10 12.90 9.18 1.15
C ASN A 10 11.59 9.28 0.35
N GLY A 11 10.51 9.73 0.98
CA GLY A 11 9.26 10.07 0.32
C GLY A 11 8.56 8.92 -0.42
N LEU A 12 7.90 9.24 -1.54
CA LEU A 12 7.22 8.26 -2.40
C LEU A 12 8.21 7.62 -3.38
N ASN A 13 8.00 6.35 -3.67
CA ASN A 13 8.79 5.62 -4.66
C ASN A 13 8.22 5.84 -6.08
N GLU A 14 8.53 7.00 -6.67
CA GLU A 14 8.06 7.36 -8.01
C GLU A 14 8.66 6.49 -9.13
N GLU A 15 9.81 5.86 -8.87
CA GLU A 15 10.51 5.01 -9.83
C GLU A 15 9.79 3.67 -10.04
N HIS A 16 9.38 3.02 -8.95
CA HIS A 16 8.76 1.68 -9.01
C HIS A 16 7.26 1.67 -8.75
N LEU A 17 6.69 2.69 -8.09
CA LEU A 17 5.29 2.76 -7.65
C LEU A 17 4.61 4.04 -8.12
N ALA A 18 4.66 4.31 -9.41
CA ALA A 18 4.14 5.56 -9.99
C ALA A 18 2.62 5.74 -9.81
N VAL A 19 1.85 4.65 -9.67
CA VAL A 19 0.39 4.69 -9.63
C VAL A 19 -0.19 3.85 -8.51
N ALA A 20 0.16 2.57 -8.40
CA ALA A 20 -0.38 1.68 -7.39
C ALA A 20 0.59 1.54 -6.19
N TYR A 21 0.03 1.28 -5.01
CA TYR A 21 0.74 0.90 -3.78
C TYR A 21 1.77 1.90 -3.21
N ASN A 22 1.95 3.09 -3.79
CA ASN A 22 2.87 4.10 -3.26
C ASN A 22 2.55 4.55 -1.82
N ASP A 23 1.26 4.59 -1.49
CA ASP A 23 0.73 4.90 -0.18
C ASP A 23 1.00 3.76 0.82
N VAL A 24 0.85 2.51 0.39
CA VAL A 24 1.18 1.32 1.19
C VAL A 24 2.67 1.26 1.49
N ASP A 25 3.53 1.42 0.47
CA ASP A 25 4.99 1.46 0.61
C ASP A 25 5.44 2.57 1.56
N LEU A 26 4.89 3.78 1.41
CA LEU A 26 5.17 4.88 2.33
C LEU A 26 4.77 4.53 3.77
N CYS A 27 3.59 3.97 3.98
CA CYS A 27 3.12 3.55 5.30
C CYS A 27 4.04 2.49 5.94
N LEU A 28 4.56 1.54 5.14
CA LEU A 28 5.48 0.51 5.60
C LEU A 28 6.84 1.10 5.97
N LYS A 29 7.43 1.97 5.12
CA LYS A 29 8.70 2.67 5.42
C LYS A 29 8.60 3.51 6.69
N VAL A 30 7.51 4.26 6.86
CA VAL A 30 7.27 5.07 8.07
C VAL A 30 7.16 4.18 9.31
N ARG A 31 6.52 3.01 9.20
CA ARG A 31 6.46 2.04 10.29
C ARG A 31 7.84 1.44 10.62
N GLU A 32 8.66 1.10 9.63
CA GLU A 32 10.03 0.61 9.84
C GLU A 32 10.94 1.64 10.50
N ALA A 33 10.74 2.93 10.21
CA ALA A 33 11.40 4.04 10.89
C ALA A 33 10.91 4.25 12.34
N GLY A 34 10.03 3.39 12.86
CA GLY A 34 9.58 3.39 14.26
C GLY A 34 8.36 4.28 14.54
N TYR A 35 7.74 4.84 13.51
CA TYR A 35 6.51 5.61 13.65
C TYR A 35 5.26 4.71 13.57
N ARG A 36 4.08 5.31 13.73
CA ARG A 36 2.79 4.60 13.70
C ARG A 36 1.86 5.20 12.64
N ASN A 37 1.19 4.32 11.91
CA ASN A 37 0.05 4.67 11.06
C ASN A 37 -1.21 4.62 11.94
N LEU A 38 -1.94 5.74 12.03
CA LEU A 38 -3.12 5.87 12.87
C LEU A 38 -4.31 6.31 12.05
N TRP A 39 -5.41 5.56 12.15
CA TRP A 39 -6.71 5.98 11.68
C TRP A 39 -7.41 6.82 12.76
N THR A 40 -8.16 7.84 12.34
CA THR A 40 -8.96 8.66 13.25
C THR A 40 -10.34 8.91 12.66
N PRO A 41 -11.43 8.72 13.43
CA PRO A 41 -12.78 9.04 12.97
C PRO A 41 -13.05 10.54 12.93
N TYR A 42 -12.17 11.37 13.52
CA TYR A 42 -12.39 12.81 13.63
C TYR A 42 -11.96 13.61 12.39
N ALA A 43 -11.40 12.95 11.37
CA ALA A 43 -11.04 13.56 10.11
C ALA A 43 -11.74 12.81 8.98
N GLU A 44 -12.68 13.49 8.30
CA GLU A 44 -13.46 12.93 7.20
C GLU A 44 -13.04 13.57 5.88
N LEU A 45 -12.81 12.73 4.87
CA LEU A 45 -12.43 13.13 3.52
C LEU A 45 -13.19 12.27 2.51
N TYR A 46 -13.56 12.87 1.38
CA TYR A 46 -14.19 12.15 0.27
C TYR A 46 -13.13 11.79 -0.77
N HIS A 47 -13.09 10.51 -1.14
CA HIS A 47 -12.24 10.01 -2.20
C HIS A 47 -13.10 9.39 -3.30
N HIS A 48 -13.08 9.99 -4.50
CA HIS A 48 -13.73 9.43 -5.68
C HIS A 48 -12.78 8.46 -6.37
N GLU A 49 -12.74 7.24 -5.85
CA GLU A 49 -11.78 6.22 -6.24
C GLU A 49 -11.72 6.00 -7.75
N SER A 50 -10.50 6.06 -8.28
CA SER A 50 -10.17 5.77 -9.69
C SER A 50 -10.91 6.61 -10.76
N ILE A 51 -11.57 7.72 -10.39
CA ILE A 51 -12.44 8.48 -11.32
C ILE A 51 -11.69 9.04 -12.54
N SER A 52 -10.47 9.56 -12.36
CA SER A 52 -9.63 10.13 -13.42
C SER A 52 -8.70 9.11 -14.06
N ARG A 53 -8.31 8.09 -13.30
CA ARG A 53 -7.36 7.03 -13.70
C ARG A 53 -8.03 5.97 -14.60
N GLY A 54 -9.30 5.66 -14.32
CA GLY A 54 -10.02 4.54 -14.89
C GLY A 54 -9.43 3.19 -14.45
N ALA A 55 -9.88 2.12 -15.09
CA ALA A 55 -9.37 0.77 -14.86
C ALA A 55 -7.99 0.56 -15.50
N ASP A 56 -7.28 -0.47 -15.03
CA ASP A 56 -6.04 -0.96 -15.65
C ASP A 56 -6.35 -1.91 -16.83
N ASP A 57 -7.06 -1.36 -17.82
CA ASP A 57 -7.70 -2.06 -18.94
C ASP A 57 -6.86 -2.12 -20.23
N THR A 58 -5.79 -1.33 -20.31
CA THR A 58 -4.85 -1.36 -21.44
C THR A 58 -3.64 -2.26 -21.16
N PRO A 59 -2.99 -2.85 -22.19
CA PRO A 59 -1.78 -3.64 -22.00
C PRO A 59 -0.67 -2.88 -21.24
N LYS A 60 -0.49 -1.59 -21.51
CA LYS A 60 0.49 -0.74 -20.83
C LYS A 60 0.17 -0.56 -19.35
N LYS A 61 -1.10 -0.27 -19.02
CA LYS A 61 -1.55 -0.12 -17.62
C LYS A 61 -1.39 -1.42 -16.84
N ARG A 62 -1.77 -2.55 -17.44
CA ARG A 62 -1.58 -3.88 -16.84
C ARG A 62 -0.10 -4.21 -16.60
N ALA A 63 0.76 -3.95 -17.59
CA ALA A 63 2.19 -4.21 -17.46
C ALA A 63 2.80 -3.38 -16.31
N ARG A 64 2.42 -2.10 -16.19
CA ARG A 64 2.80 -1.25 -15.06
C ARG A 64 2.30 -1.82 -13.73
N TRP A 65 1.01 -2.14 -13.63
CA TRP A 65 0.43 -2.69 -12.40
C TRP A 65 1.13 -3.99 -11.98
N LEU A 66 1.44 -4.89 -12.92
CA LEU A 66 2.21 -6.10 -12.64
C LEU A 66 3.62 -5.80 -12.11
N SER A 67 4.33 -4.82 -12.69
CA SER A 67 5.65 -4.44 -12.15
C SER A 67 5.56 -3.80 -10.75
N GLU A 68 4.50 -3.03 -10.48
CA GLU A 68 4.24 -2.43 -9.16
C GLU A 68 3.93 -3.53 -8.12
N CYS A 69 3.13 -4.54 -8.49
CA CYS A 69 2.88 -5.73 -7.66
C CYS A 69 4.17 -6.51 -7.37
N GLU A 70 5.01 -6.71 -8.39
CA GLU A 70 6.27 -7.45 -8.24
C GLU A 70 7.24 -6.72 -7.30
N TYR A 71 7.32 -5.39 -7.39
CA TYR A 71 8.08 -4.59 -6.44
C TYR A 71 7.59 -4.81 -5.00
N MET A 72 6.28 -4.66 -4.76
CA MET A 72 5.72 -4.84 -3.42
C MET A 72 5.96 -6.24 -2.87
N ARG A 73 5.79 -7.29 -3.70
CA ARG A 73 6.06 -8.67 -3.26
C ARG A 73 7.54 -8.93 -3.03
N THR A 74 8.44 -8.35 -3.81
CA THR A 74 9.88 -8.52 -3.64
C THR A 74 10.39 -7.79 -2.40
N THR A 75 9.90 -6.57 -2.16
CA THR A 75 10.40 -5.70 -1.09
C THR A 75 9.72 -5.93 0.26
N TRP A 76 8.42 -6.23 0.26
CA TRP A 76 7.57 -6.21 1.46
C TRP A 76 6.88 -7.55 1.78
N ALA A 77 7.31 -8.67 1.17
CA ALA A 77 6.67 -9.97 1.38
C ALA A 77 6.44 -10.31 2.86
N GLU A 78 7.47 -10.16 3.70
CA GLU A 78 7.39 -10.54 5.12
C GLU A 78 6.33 -9.75 5.87
N GLN A 79 6.30 -8.43 5.66
CA GLN A 79 5.37 -7.51 6.32
C GLN A 79 3.94 -7.68 5.79
N LEU A 80 3.78 -8.00 4.50
CA LEU A 80 2.47 -8.24 3.88
C LEU A 80 1.89 -9.61 4.28
N ASP A 81 2.72 -10.64 4.38
CA ASP A 81 2.29 -11.99 4.75
C ASP A 81 2.04 -12.13 6.26
N ASN A 82 2.62 -11.24 7.08
CA ASN A 82 2.52 -11.23 8.53
C ASN A 82 2.08 -9.87 9.08
N ASP A 83 1.05 -9.26 8.47
CA ASP A 83 0.52 -7.98 8.95
C ASP A 83 -0.06 -8.13 10.37
N PRO A 84 0.49 -7.43 11.39
CA PRO A 84 -0.03 -7.50 12.75
C PRO A 84 -1.44 -6.91 12.92
N ALA A 85 -1.93 -6.14 11.94
CA ALA A 85 -3.30 -5.64 11.93
C ALA A 85 -4.31 -6.63 11.32
N TYR A 86 -3.83 -7.65 10.60
CA TYR A 86 -4.68 -8.68 10.00
C TYR A 86 -4.83 -9.87 10.96
N ASN A 87 -6.01 -10.50 10.98
CA ASN A 87 -6.24 -11.66 11.84
C ASN A 87 -5.49 -12.87 11.28
N PRO A 88 -4.55 -13.49 12.04
CA PRO A 88 -3.72 -14.58 11.53
C PRO A 88 -4.50 -15.87 11.21
N ASN A 89 -5.77 -15.95 11.64
CA ASN A 89 -6.64 -17.08 11.35
C ASN A 89 -7.42 -16.93 10.04
N LEU A 90 -7.43 -15.74 9.41
CA LEU A 90 -8.14 -15.49 8.16
C LEU A 90 -7.24 -15.73 6.95
N THR A 91 -7.83 -16.17 5.84
CA THR A 91 -7.10 -16.37 4.58
C THR A 91 -6.64 -15.04 3.98
N LEU A 92 -5.45 -15.04 3.36
CA LEU A 92 -4.95 -13.93 2.55
C LEU A 92 -5.37 -14.04 1.07
N VAL A 93 -6.10 -15.11 0.71
CA VAL A 93 -6.44 -15.43 -0.69
C VAL A 93 -7.84 -14.95 -1.07
N HIS A 94 -8.76 -14.92 -0.11
CA HIS A 94 -10.16 -14.57 -0.33
C HIS A 94 -10.62 -13.50 0.66
N GLU A 95 -11.48 -12.59 0.19
CA GLU A 95 -12.04 -11.51 1.00
C GLU A 95 -13.39 -11.90 1.62
N ASP A 96 -13.55 -13.17 2.00
CA ASP A 96 -14.83 -13.74 2.48
C ASP A 96 -14.81 -14.16 3.95
N PHE A 97 -13.77 -13.78 4.69
CA PHE A 97 -13.53 -14.14 6.10
C PHE A 97 -13.39 -15.65 6.35
N SER A 98 -13.07 -16.44 5.32
CA SER A 98 -12.71 -17.84 5.50
C SER A 98 -11.39 -17.99 6.26
N LEU A 99 -11.24 -19.14 6.93
CA LEU A 99 -10.06 -19.44 7.73
C LEU A 99 -8.88 -19.93 6.87
N ARG A 100 -7.66 -19.76 7.39
CA ARG A 100 -6.41 -20.25 6.79
C ARG A 100 -6.17 -21.74 7.00
#